data_AF-A0A920W1Z1-F1
#
_entry.id   AF-A0A920W1Z1-F1
#
_cell.length_a   1.000
_cell.length_b   1.000
_cell.length_c   1.000
_cell.angle_alpha   90.00
_cell.angle_beta   90.00
_cell.angle_gamma   90.00
#
_symmetry.space_group_name_H-M   'P 1'
#
loop_
_entity.id
_entity.type
_entity.pdbx_description
1 polymer ?
#
loop_
_entity_poly.entity_id
_entity_poly.type
_entity_poly.pdbx_seq_one_letter_code
_entity_poly.pdbx_strand_id
1 'polypeptide(L)'
;MFHRIRKTTQSQYLPICLGMPGVLPVLKKQFLESAMKACLATHCTIAPMNRFARKNYFYPDLPKGYQISQFEEPLGVNGILIFI
;
A
#
# COMPACT_ATOMS: atom_id res chain seq x y z
N MET A 1 -29.04 -23.15 -13.35
CA MET A 1 -28.29 -22.10 -14.09
C MET A 1 -27.95 -20.96 -13.11
N PHE A 2 -26.94 -21.17 -12.27
CA PHE A 2 -26.54 -20.22 -11.21
C PHE A 2 -25.75 -19.05 -11.81
N HIS A 3 -26.33 -17.86 -11.82
CA HIS A 3 -25.62 -16.62 -12.15
C HIS A 3 -24.69 -16.24 -10.99
N ARG A 4 -23.49 -16.83 -10.98
CA ARG A 4 -22.36 -16.33 -10.19
C ARG A 4 -21.92 -15.02 -10.84
N ILE A 5 -22.37 -13.89 -10.30
CA ILE A 5 -21.87 -12.56 -10.69
C ILE A 5 -20.35 -12.58 -10.42
N ARG A 6 -19.56 -12.82 -11.46
CA ARG A 6 -18.11 -12.64 -11.41
C ARG A 6 -17.91 -11.14 -11.21
N LYS A 7 -17.14 -10.73 -10.19
CA LYS A 7 -16.67 -9.34 -10.09
C LYS A 7 -16.09 -8.96 -11.45
N THR A 8 -16.70 -8.00 -12.13
CA THR A 8 -16.23 -7.57 -13.44
C THR A 8 -14.85 -6.93 -13.26
N THR A 9 -14.00 -7.09 -14.26
CA THR A 9 -12.55 -6.79 -14.23
C THR A 9 -12.20 -5.36 -13.85
N GLN A 10 -13.17 -4.43 -13.79
CA GLN A 10 -12.97 -3.03 -13.46
C GLN A 10 -13.92 -2.49 -12.36
N SER A 11 -14.71 -3.33 -11.70
CA SER A 11 -15.76 -2.88 -10.75
C SER A 11 -15.24 -2.25 -9.44
N GLN A 12 -13.94 -2.30 -9.16
CA GLN A 12 -13.37 -1.86 -7.88
C GLN A 12 -12.43 -0.65 -8.02
N TYR A 13 -12.29 -0.07 -9.21
CA TYR A 13 -11.32 0.99 -9.46
C TYR A 13 -11.95 2.37 -9.23
N LEU A 14 -11.28 3.18 -8.42
CA LEU A 14 -11.62 4.59 -8.22
C LEU A 14 -10.74 5.48 -9.12
N PRO A 15 -11.13 6.74 -9.40
CA PRO A 15 -10.30 7.69 -10.14
C PRO A 15 -8.85 7.79 -9.66
N ILE A 16 -8.63 7.69 -8.33
CA ILE A 16 -7.30 7.65 -7.71
C ILE A 16 -6.50 6.39 -8.06
N CYS A 17 -7.17 5.24 -8.20
CA CYS A 17 -6.54 4.00 -8.62
C CYS A 17 -6.07 4.12 -10.08
N LEU A 18 -6.90 4.75 -10.92
CA LEU A 18 -6.65 4.99 -12.34
C LEU A 18 -5.72 6.18 -12.63
N GLY A 19 -5.33 6.96 -11.62
CA GLY A 19 -4.43 8.10 -11.82
C GLY A 19 -5.05 9.23 -12.64
N MET A 20 -6.38 9.40 -12.58
CA MET A 20 -7.06 10.48 -13.30
C MET A 20 -6.51 11.86 -12.89
N PRO A 21 -6.41 12.84 -13.81
CA PRO A 21 -5.90 14.17 -13.48
C PRO A 21 -6.65 14.82 -12.31
N GLY A 22 -5.90 15.46 -11.40
CA GLY A 22 -6.47 16.21 -10.26
C GLY A 22 -6.79 15.39 -9.01
N VAL A 23 -6.62 14.06 -9.02
CA VAL A 23 -6.82 13.22 -7.83
C VAL A 23 -5.58 13.17 -6.94
N LEU A 24 -5.77 13.19 -5.62
CA LEU A 24 -4.69 13.08 -4.64
C LEU A 24 -4.88 11.86 -3.73
N PRO A 25 -3.80 11.10 -3.44
CA PRO A 25 -3.86 9.97 -2.53
C PRO A 25 -4.02 10.45 -1.08
N VAL A 26 -4.84 9.76 -0.31
CA VAL A 26 -5.01 9.99 1.14
C VAL A 26 -4.75 8.68 1.87
N LEU A 27 -3.93 8.73 2.92
CA LEU A 27 -3.63 7.57 3.75
C LEU A 27 -4.89 7.13 4.52
N LYS A 28 -5.25 5.85 4.41
CA LYS A 28 -6.31 5.27 5.24
C LYS A 28 -5.78 4.90 6.61
N LYS A 29 -6.44 5.35 7.69
CA LYS A 29 -6.07 5.04 9.08
C LYS A 29 -5.95 3.54 9.36
N GLN A 30 -6.88 2.74 8.84
CA GLN A 30 -6.89 1.28 8.99
C GLN A 30 -5.64 0.61 8.44
N PHE A 31 -5.05 1.15 7.36
CA PHE A 31 -3.80 0.65 6.80
C PHE A 31 -2.65 0.88 7.77
N LEU A 32 -2.55 2.09 8.34
CA LEU A 32 -1.53 2.41 9.34
C LEU A 32 -1.67 1.54 10.60
N GLU A 33 -2.89 1.37 11.12
CA GLU A 33 -3.14 0.51 12.28
C GLU A 33 -2.72 -0.94 12.03
N SER A 34 -2.99 -1.46 10.83
CA SER A 34 -2.61 -2.83 10.46
C SER A 34 -1.09 -2.98 10.30
N ALA A 35 -0.43 -1.99 9.69
CA ALA A 35 1.01 -1.98 9.53
C ALA A 35 1.72 -1.89 10.89
N MET A 36 1.24 -1.05 11.81
CA MET A 36 1.75 -0.96 13.18
C MET A 36 1.62 -2.28 13.94
N LYS A 37 0.46 -2.95 13.83
CA LYS A 37 0.28 -4.28 14.42
C LYS A 37 1.26 -5.31 13.87
N ALA A 38 1.50 -5.29 12.55
CA ALA A 38 2.49 -6.17 11.93
C ALA A 38 3.89 -5.90 12.48
N CYS A 39 4.32 -4.63 12.55
CA CYS A 39 5.61 -4.25 13.14
C CYS A 39 5.76 -4.72 14.59
N LEU A 40 4.73 -4.54 15.42
CA LEU A 40 4.76 -5.00 16.82
C LEU A 40 4.84 -6.53 16.92
N ALA A 41 4.06 -7.24 16.09
CA ALA A 41 4.05 -8.70 16.06
C ALA A 41 5.39 -9.30 15.62
N THR A 42 6.12 -8.60 14.75
CA THR A 42 7.46 -9.00 14.28
C THR A 42 8.59 -8.35 15.06
N HIS A 43 8.32 -7.75 16.23
CA HIS A 43 9.31 -7.09 17.07
C HIS A 43 10.18 -6.04 16.35
N CYS A 44 9.62 -5.33 15.38
CA CYS A 44 10.34 -4.24 14.69
C CYS A 44 10.55 -3.05 15.61
N THR A 45 11.67 -2.35 15.41
CA THR A 45 11.87 -0.99 15.94
C THR A 45 11.07 -0.01 15.09
N ILE A 46 10.08 0.64 15.70
CA ILE A 46 9.20 1.61 15.03
C ILE A 46 9.92 2.95 14.88
N ALA A 47 9.89 3.53 13.69
CA ALA A 47 10.47 4.84 13.43
C ALA A 47 9.61 5.97 14.02
N PRO A 48 10.20 7.01 14.64
CA PRO A 48 9.45 8.15 15.19
C PRO A 48 8.80 9.00 14.08
N MET A 49 9.38 8.96 12.87
CA MET A 49 8.86 9.58 11.67
C MET A 49 8.98 8.57 10.53
N ASN A 50 8.01 8.55 9.62
CA ASN A 50 8.08 7.79 8.37
C ASN A 50 7.53 8.63 7.22
N ARG A 51 7.96 8.31 5.99
CA ARG A 51 7.55 9.06 4.80
C ARG A 51 7.29 8.14 3.62
N PHE A 52 6.23 8.46 2.89
CA PHE A 52 5.96 7.84 1.59
C PHE A 52 6.76 8.55 0.49
N ALA A 53 7.42 7.75 -0.34
CA ALA A 53 8.16 8.15 -1.53
C ALA A 53 7.48 7.61 -2.79
N ARG A 54 7.81 8.22 -3.94
CA ARG A 54 7.34 7.77 -5.26
C ARG A 54 8.46 7.01 -5.95
N LYS A 55 8.22 5.74 -6.27
CA LYS A 55 9.08 4.95 -7.15
C LYS A 55 8.54 5.08 -8.57
N ASN A 56 9.20 5.87 -9.41
CA ASN A 56 8.75 6.15 -10.78
C ASN A 56 9.22 5.05 -11.73
N TYR A 57 8.28 4.42 -12.45
CA TYR A 57 8.56 3.50 -13.56
C TYR A 57 7.30 3.32 -14.40
N PHE A 58 7.49 3.12 -15.70
CA PHE A 58 6.39 2.96 -16.63
C PHE A 58 6.06 1.48 -16.81
N TYR A 59 4.81 1.12 -16.54
CA TYR A 59 4.28 -0.21 -16.83
C TYR A 59 2.77 -0.14 -17.06
N PRO A 60 2.19 -0.98 -17.93
CA PRO A 60 0.75 -0.93 -18.26
C PRO A 60 -0.20 -1.12 -17.06
N ASP A 61 0.25 -1.77 -15.99
CA ASP A 61 -0.54 -2.00 -14.76
C ASP A 61 -0.50 -0.83 -13.77
N LEU A 62 0.40 0.14 -14.01
CA LEU A 62 0.68 1.25 -13.12
C LEU A 62 0.28 2.57 -13.79
N PRO A 63 -1.03 2.88 -13.87
CA PRO A 63 -1.53 4.00 -14.67
C PRO A 63 -1.05 5.37 -14.18
N LYS A 64 -0.59 5.45 -12.92
CA LYS A 64 0.00 6.68 -12.35
C LYS A 64 1.46 6.93 -12.77
N GLY A 65 2.15 5.94 -13.35
CA GLY A 65 3.58 6.02 -13.66
C GLY A 65 4.51 5.99 -12.44
N TYR A 66 3.95 5.81 -11.24
CA TYR A 66 4.71 5.66 -10.01
C TYR A 66 3.96 4.82 -8.97
N GLN A 67 4.73 4.08 -8.17
CA GLN A 67 4.25 3.38 -6.99
C GLN A 67 4.53 4.22 -5.75
N ILE A 68 3.54 4.34 -4.86
CA ILE A 68 3.73 4.90 -3.52
C ILE A 68 4.32 3.80 -2.65
N SER A 69 5.51 4.04 -2.09
CA SER A 69 6.23 3.09 -1.23
C SER A 69 6.91 3.85 -0.09
N GLN A 70 7.49 3.17 0.89
CA GLN A 70 8.43 3.77 1.84
C GLN A 70 9.82 3.28 1.47
N PHE A 71 10.76 4.20 1.19
CA PHE A 71 12.13 3.85 0.78
C PHE A 71 13.14 4.27 1.85
N GLU A 72 13.30 5.59 2.06
CA GLU A 72 14.30 6.14 2.98
C GLU A 72 13.84 6.06 4.44
N GLU A 73 12.56 6.33 4.69
CA GLU A 73 11.98 6.48 6.03
C GLU A 73 10.84 5.45 6.22
N PRO A 74 11.15 4.15 6.40
CA PRO A 74 10.15 3.10 6.60
C PRO A 74 9.47 3.19 7.98
N LEU A 75 8.26 2.61 8.09
CA LEU A 75 7.51 2.57 9.35
C LEU A 75 8.25 1.85 10.49
N GLY A 76 8.94 0.75 10.18
CA GLY A 76 9.70 -0.01 11.17
C GLY A 76 10.74 -0.91 10.53
N VAL A 77 11.80 -1.20 11.27
CA VAL A 77 12.98 -1.93 10.81
C VAL A 77 13.44 -2.97 11.84
N ASN A 78 14.33 -3.88 11.43
CA ASN A 78 15.02 -4.82 12.31
C ASN A 78 14.10 -5.77 13.10
N GLY A 79 12.98 -6.20 12.49
CA GLY A 79 12.14 -7.24 13.08
C GLY A 79 12.74 -8.64 13.00
N ILE A 80 12.19 -9.57 13.77
CA ILE A 80 12.60 -10.97 13.81
C ILE A 80 11.37 -11.90 13.78
N LEU A 81 11.53 -13.02 13.08
CA LEU A 81 10.59 -14.14 13.11
C LEU A 81 11.35 -15.38 13.54
N ILE A 82 10.87 -16.02 14.61
CA ILE A 82 11.42 -17.28 15.11
C ILE A 82 10.52 -18.39 14.57
N PHE A 83 11.12 -19.32 13.83
CA PHE A 83 10.46 -20.54 13.38
C PHE A 83 10.84 -21.66 14.36
N ILE A 84 9.84 -22.42 14.81
CA ILE A 84 9.99 -23.60 15.68
C ILE A 84 9.82 -24.84 14.82
#